data_AF-A0A831TG32-F1
#
_entry.id   AF-A0A831TG32-F1
#
_cell.length_a   1.000
_cell.length_b   1.000
_cell.length_c   1.000
_cell.angle_alpha   90.00
_cell.angle_beta   90.00
_cell.angle_gamma   90.00
#
_symmetry.space_group_name_H-M   'P 1'
#
loop_
_entity.id
_entity.type
_entity.pdbx_description
1 polymer ?
#
loop_
_entity_poly.entity_id
_entity_poly.type
_entity_poly.pdbx_seq_one_letter_code
_entity_poly.pdbx_strand_id
1 'polypeptide(L)'
;MTEPTCTYREFLSAVISPMALSLLERLTPVIAEIYQLDTLLDAELPLEQRAALAERFTDRLRRIVALLPPHVSPMPNEIFTAVEFLLYEVRGEPIRIGLAIARLEELAEEFRADPLLHSLITGRAN
;
A
#
# COMPACT_ATOMS: atom_id res chain seq x y z
N MET A 1 6.63 -7.69 29.85
CA MET A 1 5.72 -8.46 28.97
C MET A 1 5.70 -7.71 27.66
N THR A 2 6.11 -8.32 26.56
CA THR A 2 5.98 -7.71 25.23
C THR A 2 4.50 -7.69 24.90
N GLU A 3 3.97 -6.51 24.56
CA GLU A 3 2.59 -6.39 24.08
C GLU A 3 2.40 -7.25 22.83
N PRO A 4 1.22 -7.85 22.63
CA PRO A 4 1.01 -8.73 21.49
C PRO A 4 0.98 -7.90 20.20
N THR A 5 1.73 -8.36 19.19
CA THR A 5 1.86 -7.69 17.89
C THR A 5 1.30 -8.56 16.76
N CYS A 6 1.02 -7.93 15.61
CA CYS A 6 0.88 -8.63 14.34
C CYS A 6 1.77 -7.97 13.28
N THR A 7 2.04 -8.70 12.20
CA THR A 7 2.79 -8.17 11.06
C THR A 7 1.91 -7.23 10.21
N TYR A 8 2.55 -6.32 9.48
CA TYR A 8 1.87 -5.46 8.53
C TYR A 8 1.18 -6.25 7.42
N ARG A 9 1.77 -7.39 7.03
CA ARG A 9 1.14 -8.38 6.13
C ARG A 9 -0.20 -8.88 6.65
N GLU A 10 -0.26 -9.32 7.92
CA GLU A 10 -1.50 -9.82 8.54
C GLU A 10 -2.56 -8.73 8.74
N PHE A 11 -2.12 -7.49 8.91
CA PHE A 11 -3.01 -6.34 8.90
C PHE A 11 -3.59 -6.11 7.50
N LEU A 12 -2.73 -6.02 6.48
CA LEU A 12 -3.13 -5.74 5.11
C LEU A 12 -4.04 -6.82 4.52
N SER A 13 -3.81 -8.09 4.83
CA SER A 13 -4.66 -9.19 4.37
C SER A 13 -6.14 -9.06 4.78
N ALA A 14 -6.43 -8.25 5.80
CA ALA A 14 -7.79 -7.95 6.24
C ALA A 14 -8.41 -6.71 5.58
N VAL A 15 -7.62 -5.84 4.94
CA VAL A 15 -8.08 -4.50 4.49
C VAL A 15 -7.80 -4.17 3.02
N ILE A 16 -6.99 -4.96 2.32
CA ILE A 16 -6.79 -4.85 0.86
C ILE A 16 -7.16 -6.14 0.14
N SER A 17 -7.34 -6.05 -1.18
CA SER A 17 -7.61 -7.20 -2.02
C SER A 17 -6.44 -8.20 -2.01
N PRO A 18 -6.70 -9.52 -2.12
CA PRO A 18 -5.64 -10.53 -2.17
C PRO A 18 -4.65 -10.33 -3.32
N MET A 19 -5.14 -9.79 -4.45
CA MET A 19 -4.31 -9.48 -5.61
C MET A 19 -3.37 -8.31 -5.32
N ALA A 20 -3.87 -7.24 -4.69
CA ALA A 20 -3.03 -6.13 -4.26
C ALA A 20 -1.95 -6.58 -3.28
N LEU A 21 -2.30 -7.44 -2.31
CA LEU A 21 -1.32 -7.99 -1.37
C LEU A 21 -0.25 -8.84 -2.07
N SER A 22 -0.66 -9.73 -2.97
CA SER A 22 0.28 -10.58 -3.73
C SER A 22 1.25 -9.75 -4.58
N LEU A 23 0.76 -8.65 -5.18
CA LEU A 23 1.61 -7.74 -5.93
C LEU A 23 2.52 -6.91 -5.02
N LEU A 24 2.00 -6.45 -3.88
CA LEU A 24 2.79 -5.75 -2.88
C LEU A 24 3.95 -6.61 -2.38
N GLU A 25 3.70 -7.90 -2.15
CA GLU A 25 4.74 -8.89 -1.81
C GLU A 25 5.82 -8.98 -2.89
N ARG A 26 5.41 -9.12 -4.15
CA ARG A 26 6.33 -9.19 -5.29
C ARG A 26 7.15 -7.91 -5.45
N LEU A 27 6.53 -6.75 -5.24
CA LEU A 27 7.14 -5.43 -5.41
C LEU A 27 7.84 -4.92 -4.16
N THR A 28 7.78 -5.66 -3.04
CA THR A 28 8.40 -5.26 -1.77
C THR A 28 9.86 -4.83 -1.94
N PRO A 29 10.73 -5.52 -2.70
CA PRO A 29 12.12 -5.09 -2.88
C PRO A 29 12.24 -3.71 -3.54
N VAL A 30 11.48 -3.49 -4.61
CA VAL A 30 11.51 -2.22 -5.37
C VAL A 30 10.90 -1.08 -4.54
N ILE A 31 9.78 -1.34 -3.85
CA ILE A 31 9.15 -0.39 -2.95
C ILE A 31 10.09 -0.02 -1.80
N ALA A 32 10.78 -1.00 -1.22
CA ALA A 32 11.75 -0.75 -0.16
C ALA A 32 12.89 0.17 -0.64
N GLU A 33 13.34 0.03 -1.89
CA GLU A 33 14.33 0.92 -2.48
C GLU A 33 13.80 2.35 -2.69
N ILE A 34 12.66 2.51 -3.37
CA ILE A 34 12.01 3.81 -3.65
C ILE A 34 11.73 4.58 -2.35
N TYR A 35 11.21 3.87 -1.35
CA TYR A 35 10.78 4.46 -0.09
C TYR A 35 11.87 4.46 0.99
N GLN A 36 13.05 3.88 0.73
CA GLN A 36 14.16 3.71 1.68
C GLN A 36 13.71 3.02 2.97
N LEU A 37 13.05 1.87 2.84
CA LEU A 37 12.48 1.11 3.95
C LEU A 37 13.38 -0.06 4.32
N ASP A 38 13.69 -0.19 5.62
CA ASP A 38 14.35 -1.40 6.14
C ASP A 38 13.41 -2.62 6.14
N THR A 39 12.11 -2.37 6.35
CA THR A 39 11.08 -3.41 6.40
C THR A 39 9.76 -2.85 5.88
N LEU A 40 8.96 -3.65 5.17
CA LEU A 40 7.62 -3.28 4.72
C LEU A 40 6.56 -4.20 5.32
N LEU A 41 6.48 -5.42 4.82
CA LEU A 41 5.43 -6.38 5.20
C LEU A 41 5.66 -7.02 6.58
N ASP A 42 6.91 -7.12 7.02
CA ASP A 42 7.26 -7.69 8.31
C ASP A 42 7.30 -6.65 9.44
N ALA A 43 6.90 -5.40 9.16
CA ALA A 43 6.80 -4.36 10.19
C ALA A 43 5.77 -4.78 11.25
N GLU A 44 6.14 -4.66 12.51
CA GLU A 44 5.27 -5.04 13.63
C GLU A 44 4.31 -3.92 14.02
N LEU A 45 3.10 -4.31 14.40
CA LEU A 45 2.00 -3.43 14.79
C LEU A 45 1.45 -3.89 16.14
N PRO A 46 1.19 -2.97 17.09
CA PRO A 46 0.46 -3.33 18.31
C PRO A 46 -0.97 -3.80 17.99
N LEU A 47 -1.37 -4.97 18.49
CA LEU A 47 -2.71 -5.52 18.22
C LEU A 47 -3.84 -4.59 18.69
N GLU A 48 -3.63 -3.85 19.78
CA GLU A 48 -4.60 -2.93 20.35
C GLU A 48 -4.99 -1.82 19.37
N GLN A 49 -4.06 -1.42 18.49
CA GLN A 49 -4.28 -0.36 17.51
C GLN A 49 -4.86 -0.87 16.19
N ARG A 50 -4.89 -2.20 15.98
CA ARG A 50 -5.24 -2.83 14.71
C ARG A 50 -6.60 -2.38 14.18
N ALA A 51 -7.63 -2.36 15.03
CA ALA A 51 -8.98 -1.98 14.63
C ALA A 51 -9.06 -0.51 14.19
N ALA A 52 -8.47 0.40 14.97
CA ALA A 52 -8.46 1.83 14.67
C ALA A 52 -7.62 2.15 13.41
N LEU A 53 -6.52 1.42 13.20
CA LEU A 53 -5.73 1.52 11.97
C LEU A 53 -6.51 1.00 10.76
N ALA A 54 -7.25 -0.11 10.90
CA ALA A 54 -8.04 -0.69 9.82
C ALA A 54 -9.16 0.25 9.37
N GLU A 55 -9.84 0.90 10.31
CA GLU A 55 -10.87 1.90 10.02
C GLU A 55 -10.28 3.09 9.25
N ARG A 56 -9.20 3.71 9.77
CA ARG A 56 -8.51 4.82 9.10
C ARG A 56 -8.01 4.45 7.71
N PHE A 57 -7.43 3.26 7.56
CA PHE A 57 -6.95 2.75 6.27
C PHE A 57 -8.11 2.62 5.29
N THR A 58 -9.17 1.94 5.69
CA THR A 58 -10.34 1.66 4.84
C THR A 58 -11.02 2.96 4.41
N ASP A 59 -11.18 3.93 5.31
CA ASP A 59 -11.77 5.22 4.98
C ASP A 59 -10.89 6.06 4.05
N ARG A 60 -9.57 6.02 4.22
CA ARG A 60 -8.63 6.64 3.28
C ARG A 60 -8.74 6.02 1.90
N LEU A 61 -8.67 4.69 1.81
CA LEU A 61 -8.75 3.96 0.56
C LEU A 61 -10.09 4.21 -0.14
N ARG A 62 -11.21 4.16 0.60
CA ARG A 62 -12.56 4.43 0.06
C ARG A 62 -12.64 5.82 -0.57
N ARG A 63 -12.09 6.86 0.08
CA ARG A 63 -12.09 8.23 -0.46
C ARG A 63 -11.29 8.34 -1.76
N ILE A 64 -10.13 7.69 -1.83
CA ILE A 64 -9.28 7.71 -3.02
C ILE A 64 -9.95 6.96 -4.18
N VAL A 65 -10.47 5.76 -3.91
CA VAL A 65 -11.13 4.92 -4.91
C VAL A 65 -12.41 5.58 -5.45
N ALA A 66 -13.15 6.33 -4.63
CA ALA A 66 -14.34 7.04 -5.07
C ALA A 66 -14.07 8.12 -6.15
N LEU A 67 -12.82 8.56 -6.31
CA LEU A 67 -12.42 9.52 -7.34
C LEU A 67 -12.03 8.85 -8.65
N LEU A 68 -11.91 7.52 -8.68
CA LEU A 68 -11.49 6.79 -9.87
C LEU A 68 -12.64 6.65 -10.88
N PRO A 69 -12.33 6.70 -12.19
CA PRO A 69 -13.27 6.25 -13.20
C PRO A 69 -13.68 4.78 -12.96
N PRO A 70 -14.95 4.38 -13.23
CA PRO A 70 -15.45 3.04 -12.91
C PRO A 70 -14.69 1.86 -13.54
N HIS A 71 -13.94 2.10 -14.62
CA HIS A 71 -13.20 1.09 -15.37
C HIS A 71 -11.72 1.00 -14.96
N VAL A 72 -11.27 1.85 -14.04
CA VAL A 72 -9.89 1.86 -13.54
C VAL A 72 -9.81 0.98 -12.31
N SER A 73 -8.88 0.03 -12.32
CA SER A 73 -8.64 -0.85 -11.17
C SER A 73 -8.24 -0.02 -9.93
N PRO A 74 -8.82 -0.28 -8.74
CA PRO A 74 -8.41 0.39 -7.50
C PRO A 74 -7.06 -0.10 -6.98
N MET A 75 -6.54 -1.20 -7.52
CA MET A 75 -5.38 -1.93 -7.01
C MET A 75 -4.10 -1.10 -6.86
N PRO A 76 -3.72 -0.20 -7.79
CA PRO A 76 -2.59 0.70 -7.55
C PRO A 76 -2.78 1.54 -6.30
N ASN A 77 -4.00 2.06 -6.07
CA ASN A 77 -4.29 2.85 -4.88
C ASN A 77 -4.30 2.02 -3.59
N GLU A 78 -4.66 0.74 -3.65
CA GLU A 78 -4.49 -0.17 -2.50
C GLU A 78 -3.00 -0.26 -2.12
N ILE A 79 -2.12 -0.47 -3.11
CA ILE A 79 -0.67 -0.57 -2.91
C ILE A 79 -0.09 0.75 -2.42
N PHE A 80 -0.38 1.86 -3.09
CA PHE A 80 0.12 3.19 -2.68
C PHE A 80 -0.36 3.55 -1.28
N THR A 81 -1.62 3.27 -0.96
CA THR A 81 -2.16 3.53 0.37
C THR A 81 -1.48 2.66 1.41
N ALA A 82 -1.21 1.38 1.14
CA ALA A 82 -0.46 0.50 2.05
C ALA A 82 0.93 1.06 2.38
N VAL A 83 1.70 1.48 1.39
CA VAL A 83 3.05 2.00 1.63
C VAL A 83 3.02 3.31 2.42
N GLU A 84 2.22 4.28 1.99
CA GLU A 84 2.14 5.59 2.64
C GLU A 84 1.52 5.51 4.04
N PHE A 85 0.60 4.57 4.27
CA PHE A 85 -0.03 4.37 5.58
C PHE A 85 0.96 3.79 6.58
N LEU A 86 1.83 2.86 6.17
CA LEU A 86 2.92 2.38 7.04
C LEU A 86 3.82 3.54 7.47
N LEU A 87 4.20 4.41 6.53
CA LEU A 87 5.11 5.52 6.81
C LEU A 87 4.49 6.54 7.77
N TYR A 88 3.30 7.03 7.46
CA TYR A 88 2.77 8.20 8.16
C TYR A 88 1.89 7.86 9.35
N GLU A 89 1.11 6.78 9.27
CA GLU A 89 0.12 6.45 10.31
C GLU A 89 0.65 5.42 11.29
N VAL A 90 1.54 4.52 10.85
CA VAL A 90 2.13 3.49 11.72
C VAL A 90 3.47 3.95 12.30
N ARG A 91 4.39 4.45 11.47
CA ARG A 91 5.71 4.93 11.93
C ARG A 91 5.72 6.37 12.42
N GLY A 92 4.65 7.12 12.13
CA GLY A 92 4.54 8.53 12.52
C GLY A 92 5.51 9.44 11.77
N GLU A 93 5.97 9.05 10.58
CA GLU A 93 6.82 9.91 9.77
C GLU A 93 6.04 11.13 9.26
N PRO A 94 6.67 12.31 9.18
CA PRO A 94 6.00 13.50 8.68
C PRO A 94 5.72 13.37 7.19
N ILE A 95 4.49 13.72 6.78
CA ILE A 95 4.11 13.76 5.36
C ILE A 95 4.91 14.87 4.66
N ARG A 96 5.75 14.48 3.71
CA ARG A 96 6.49 15.40 2.83
C ARG A 96 5.88 15.35 1.44
N ILE A 97 4.92 16.23 1.16
CA ILE A 97 4.09 16.17 -0.06
C ILE A 97 4.91 16.02 -1.35
N GLY A 98 5.97 16.82 -1.52
CA GLY A 98 6.82 16.73 -2.73
C GLY A 98 7.52 15.37 -2.87
N LEU A 99 7.96 14.78 -1.77
CA LEU A 99 8.58 13.45 -1.77
C LEU A 99 7.54 12.34 -1.99
N ALA A 100 6.36 12.47 -1.40
CA ALA A 100 5.25 11.55 -1.60
C ALA A 100 4.84 11.49 -3.07
N ILE A 101 4.77 12.65 -3.75
CA ILE A 101 4.50 12.73 -5.19
C ILE A 101 5.61 12.07 -6.00
N ALA A 102 6.88 12.39 -5.73
CA ALA A 102 8.00 11.81 -6.47
C ALA A 102 8.04 10.27 -6.37
N ARG A 103 7.82 9.72 -5.16
CA ARG A 103 7.77 8.27 -4.93
C ARG A 103 6.57 7.62 -5.61
N LEU A 104 5.42 8.31 -5.62
CA LEU A 104 4.23 7.87 -6.34
C LEU A 104 4.48 7.78 -7.85
N GLU A 105 5.16 8.78 -8.41
CA GLU A 105 5.52 8.81 -9.84
C GLU A 105 6.49 7.68 -10.21
N GLU A 106 7.52 7.46 -9.39
CA GLU A 106 8.50 6.39 -9.59
C GLU A 106 7.86 5.00 -9.53
N LEU A 107 7.05 4.73 -8.50
CA LEU A 107 6.36 3.45 -8.39
C LEU A 107 5.27 3.27 -9.48
N ALA A 108 4.65 4.37 -9.95
CA ALA A 108 3.75 4.32 -11.11
C ALA A 108 4.49 4.00 -12.43
N GLU A 109 5.77 4.38 -12.56
CA GLU A 109 6.61 3.97 -13.69
C GLU A 109 6.89 2.46 -13.63
N GLU A 110 7.25 1.93 -12.45
CA GLU A 110 7.46 0.50 -12.24
C GLU A 110 6.22 -0.33 -12.62
N PHE A 111 5.03 0.16 -12.26
CA PHE A 111 3.77 -0.47 -12.67
C PHE A 111 3.54 -0.45 -14.19
N ARG A 112 3.95 0.62 -14.87
CA ARG A 112 3.80 0.75 -16.33
C ARG A 112 4.85 -0.05 -17.09
N ALA A 113 6.04 -0.21 -16.52
CA ALA A 113 7.14 -0.95 -17.11
C ALA A 113 6.93 -2.47 -17.12
N ASP A 114 6.15 -3.02 -16.18
CA ASP A 114 5.75 -4.44 -16.17
C ASP A 114 4.47 -4.65 -17.01
N PRO A 115 4.54 -5.36 -18.15
CA PRO A 115 3.39 -5.55 -19.04
C PRO A 115 2.22 -6.30 -18.39
N LEU A 116 2.50 -7.19 -17.44
CA LEU A 116 1.47 -7.93 -16.70
C LEU A 116 0.74 -6.99 -15.74
N LEU A 117 1.49 -6.13 -15.03
CA LEU A 117 0.91 -5.11 -14.14
C LEU A 117 0.08 -4.10 -14.91
N HIS A 118 0.62 -3.58 -16.01
CA HIS A 118 -0.08 -2.63 -16.86
C HIS A 118 -1.43 -3.20 -17.36
N SER A 119 -1.46 -4.50 -17.70
CA SER A 119 -2.68 -5.19 -18.13
C SER A 119 -3.70 -5.33 -17.00
N LEU A 120 -3.25 -5.67 -15.78
CA LEU A 120 -4.09 -5.76 -14.57
C LEU A 120 -4.68 -4.41 -14.16
N ILE A 121 -3.92 -3.33 -14.31
CA ILE A 121 -4.32 -1.97 -13.95
C ILE A 121 -5.34 -1.39 -14.93
N THR A 122 -5.14 -1.66 -16.22
CA THR A 122 -5.99 -1.14 -17.30
C THR A 122 -7.23 -2.00 -17.56
N GLY A 123 -7.41 -3.11 -16.83
CA GLY A 123 -8.52 -4.04 -17.03
C GLY A 123 -8.46 -4.76 -18.38
N ARG A 124 -7.30 -4.73 -19.06
CA ARG A 124 -7.05 -5.45 -20.32
C ARG A 124 -6.39 -6.79 -20.01
N ALA A 125 -7.07 -7.62 -19.22
CA ALA A 125 -6.78 -9.05 -19.25
C ALA A 125 -7.37 -9.57 -20.57
N ASN A 126 -6.50 -9.96 -21.51
CA ASN A 126 -6.91 -10.73 -22.69
C ASN A 126 -7.51 -12.07 -22.27
#